data_AF-A0A2V8XAN7-F1
#
_entry.id   AF-A0A2V8XAN7-F1
#
_cell.length_a   1.000
_cell.length_b   1.000
_cell.length_c   1.000
_cell.angle_alpha   90.00
_cell.angle_beta   90.00
_cell.angle_gamma   90.00
#
_symmetry.space_group_name_H-M   'P 1'
#
loop_
_entity.id
_entity.type
_entity.pdbx_description
1 polymer ?
#
loop_
_entity_poly.entity_id
_entity_poly.type
_entity_poly.pdbx_seq_one_letter_code
_entity_poly.pdbx_strand_id
1 'polypeptide(L)'
;MVSLKRARVFRERLTRGERIALYASVKAGQHPGNYEVVTATIPGADPKLKDEEIAFSCHLDHQRPGANDNASGCVAILEVARTLQKLIAEGKLARPARTIRFIWPPEIEGTMALLNAKPEFAKRIKAVVHMDMVGGGPETKAVFHVTRGPMSLPSFVHDVAWAFAEWVNEESHQFAARGKADYPLVAPEGGKEPLRAEFSAYTMGSDHDVYQDSSFGIPAIYLNDWPDRYIHTNFDSPANIDPTKLKRAAFIGAAFGYFLAILRDVNADPLDELYETGRYRRVSQALARKDVHGADLGRYTRFWTREEQEMGDSLLSFLSRKAVEDLHVYYGVSLMGNTLNPWKVLNRIPIGDELFRFRRKTEPKGPLAVFGYDYFADHAKAAGVATPKLLNYEGLWGSGEEYAYEVLNFANGKRNAQGIRDVVSAEYGPVPLEMVVEYLRALEKIGVVEQVK
;
A
#
# COMPACT_ATOMS: atom_id res chain seq x y z
N MET A 1 -18.77 5.21 21.34
CA MET A 1 -17.65 6.15 21.58
C MET A 1 -18.15 7.35 22.39
N VAL A 2 -17.28 7.98 23.20
CA VAL A 2 -17.56 9.28 23.85
C VAL A 2 -16.61 10.33 23.30
N SER A 3 -17.04 11.60 23.26
CA SER A 3 -16.16 12.69 22.81
C SER A 3 -14.94 12.84 23.73
N LEU A 4 -13.83 13.35 23.19
CA LEU A 4 -12.59 13.58 23.96
C LEU A 4 -12.83 14.44 25.21
N LYS A 5 -13.69 15.46 25.12
CA LYS A 5 -14.10 16.28 26.27
C LYS A 5 -14.71 15.41 27.38
N ARG A 6 -15.65 14.53 27.02
CA ARG A 6 -16.31 13.65 27.98
C ARG A 6 -15.37 12.58 28.53
N ALA A 7 -14.47 12.06 27.70
CA ALA A 7 -13.41 11.14 28.13
C ALA A 7 -12.48 11.79 29.18
N ARG A 8 -12.08 13.05 28.98
CA ARG A 8 -11.26 13.80 29.97
C ARG A 8 -12.00 13.97 31.30
N VAL A 9 -13.27 14.36 31.26
CA VAL A 9 -14.13 14.44 32.46
C VAL A 9 -14.21 13.09 33.17
N PHE A 10 -14.38 11.99 32.45
CA PHE A 10 -14.40 10.66 33.06
C PHE A 10 -13.05 10.30 33.69
N ARG A 11 -11.92 10.60 33.03
CA ARG A 11 -10.58 10.38 33.61
C ARG A 11 -10.39 11.15 34.92
N GLU A 12 -10.72 12.43 34.96
CA GLU A 12 -10.61 13.25 36.17
C GLU A 12 -11.44 12.68 37.34
N ARG A 13 -12.66 12.24 37.06
CA ARG A 13 -13.55 11.62 38.05
C ARG A 13 -12.99 10.30 38.57
N LEU A 14 -12.47 9.44 37.67
CA LEU A 14 -11.83 8.18 38.05
C LEU A 14 -10.59 8.41 38.92
N THR A 15 -9.78 9.43 38.63
CA THR A 15 -8.60 9.78 39.45
C THR A 15 -8.98 10.20 40.87
N ARG A 16 -10.20 10.71 41.09
CA ARG A 16 -10.74 11.02 42.43
C ARG A 16 -11.37 9.81 43.15
N GLY A 17 -11.27 8.62 42.59
CA GLY A 17 -11.86 7.41 43.16
C GLY A 17 -13.37 7.30 42.94
N GLU A 18 -13.96 8.13 42.08
CA GLU A 18 -15.39 8.02 41.77
C GLU A 18 -15.67 6.75 40.94
N ARG A 19 -16.67 5.98 41.34
CA ARG A 19 -17.18 4.87 40.54
C ARG A 19 -18.07 5.40 39.42
N ILE A 20 -17.71 5.14 38.16
CA ILE A 20 -18.53 5.48 36.99
C ILE A 20 -19.17 4.21 36.45
N ALA A 21 -20.51 4.21 36.35
CA ALA A 21 -21.27 3.18 35.65
C ALA A 21 -21.79 3.77 34.32
N LEU A 22 -21.56 3.06 33.22
CA LEU A 22 -22.05 3.44 31.89
C LEU A 22 -23.10 2.44 31.43
N TYR A 23 -24.15 2.94 30.78
CA TYR A 23 -25.13 2.13 30.06
C TYR A 23 -24.97 2.41 28.56
N ALA A 24 -24.83 1.36 27.76
CA ALA A 24 -24.78 1.43 26.31
C ALA A 24 -25.92 0.60 25.72
N SER A 25 -26.60 1.16 24.73
CA SER A 25 -27.62 0.48 23.94
C SER A 25 -27.25 0.64 22.47
N VAL A 26 -27.01 -0.48 21.78
CA VAL A 26 -26.69 -0.50 20.35
C VAL A 26 -27.86 -1.12 19.61
N LYS A 27 -28.35 -0.43 18.59
CA LYS A 27 -29.38 -0.94 17.67
C LYS A 27 -28.76 -1.00 16.28
N ALA A 28 -28.19 -2.15 15.95
CA ALA A 28 -27.54 -2.41 14.68
C ALA A 28 -27.91 -3.83 14.19
N GLY A 29 -27.80 -4.07 12.89
CA GLY A 29 -28.06 -5.36 12.28
C GLY A 29 -27.58 -5.38 10.83
N GLN A 30 -27.51 -6.59 10.25
CA GLN A 30 -27.18 -6.80 8.84
C GLN A 30 -28.46 -7.03 8.04
N HIS A 31 -28.45 -6.65 6.77
CA HIS A 31 -29.53 -6.92 5.84
C HIS A 31 -28.97 -7.28 4.45
N PRO A 32 -29.71 -8.06 3.63
CA PRO A 32 -29.34 -8.25 2.24
C PRO A 32 -29.19 -6.91 1.51
N GLY A 33 -28.24 -6.84 0.59
CA GLY A 33 -27.95 -5.67 -0.23
C GLY A 33 -27.06 -6.03 -1.41
N ASN A 34 -26.75 -5.05 -2.25
CA ASN A 34 -25.83 -5.18 -3.37
C ASN A 34 -24.88 -4.00 -3.42
N TYR A 35 -23.66 -4.23 -3.88
CA TYR A 35 -22.72 -3.15 -4.20
C TYR A 35 -22.90 -2.69 -5.65
N GLU A 36 -23.02 -1.38 -5.83
CA GLU A 36 -23.03 -0.74 -7.14
C GLU A 36 -21.68 -0.07 -7.37
N VAL A 37 -20.73 -0.83 -7.92
CA VAL A 37 -19.36 -0.33 -8.16
C VAL A 37 -19.30 0.40 -9.50
N VAL A 38 -19.05 1.70 -9.46
CA VAL A 38 -18.91 2.53 -10.66
C VAL A 38 -17.51 2.33 -11.25
N THR A 39 -17.42 2.16 -12.56
CA THR A 39 -16.14 2.11 -13.27
C THR A 39 -16.18 2.90 -14.57
N ALA A 40 -15.02 3.43 -14.99
CA ALA A 40 -14.83 4.10 -16.28
C ALA A 40 -13.47 3.73 -16.89
N THR A 41 -13.29 3.96 -18.19
CA THR A 41 -12.03 3.65 -18.88
C THR A 41 -11.65 4.68 -19.93
N ILE A 42 -10.36 4.94 -20.08
CA ILE A 42 -9.74 5.49 -21.29
C ILE A 42 -9.11 4.30 -22.03
N PRO A 43 -9.69 3.83 -23.16
CA PRO A 43 -9.20 2.65 -23.86
C PRO A 43 -7.78 2.82 -24.40
N GLY A 44 -6.97 1.78 -24.25
CA GLY A 44 -5.64 1.69 -24.84
C GLY A 44 -5.67 1.63 -26.37
N ALA A 45 -4.61 2.14 -27.00
CA ALA A 45 -4.45 2.19 -28.45
C ALA A 45 -3.69 0.99 -29.03
N ASP A 46 -2.88 0.30 -28.23
CA ASP A 46 -2.03 -0.78 -28.72
C ASP A 46 -2.84 -2.09 -28.82
N PRO A 47 -2.92 -2.74 -30.00
CA PRO A 47 -3.72 -3.96 -30.17
C PRO A 47 -3.31 -5.13 -29.26
N LYS A 48 -2.07 -5.16 -28.80
CA LYS A 48 -1.54 -6.23 -27.92
C LYS A 48 -1.63 -5.88 -26.45
N LEU A 49 -1.58 -4.59 -26.10
CA LEU A 49 -1.51 -4.13 -24.71
C LEU A 49 -2.80 -3.50 -24.18
N LYS A 50 -3.78 -3.20 -25.04
CA LYS A 50 -5.04 -2.55 -24.63
C LYS A 50 -5.88 -3.32 -23.60
N ASP A 51 -5.66 -4.64 -23.49
CA ASP A 51 -6.33 -5.48 -22.50
C ASP A 51 -5.59 -5.53 -21.15
N GLU A 52 -4.37 -4.98 -21.09
CA GLU A 52 -3.70 -4.66 -19.84
C GLU A 52 -4.20 -3.31 -19.32
N GLU A 53 -4.38 -3.19 -18.00
CA GLU A 53 -5.01 -2.04 -17.37
C GLU A 53 -4.12 -1.42 -16.29
N ILE A 54 -4.05 -0.09 -16.25
CA ILE A 54 -3.58 0.68 -15.10
C ILE A 54 -4.80 1.25 -14.41
N ALA A 55 -5.05 0.84 -13.17
CA ALA A 55 -6.26 1.22 -12.45
C ALA A 55 -6.00 2.42 -11.52
N PHE A 56 -6.98 3.29 -11.41
CA PHE A 56 -7.12 4.31 -10.38
C PHE A 56 -8.29 3.90 -9.50
N SER A 57 -8.08 3.87 -8.18
CA SER A 57 -9.08 3.45 -7.21
C SER A 57 -9.21 4.50 -6.11
N CYS A 58 -10.45 4.71 -5.66
CA CYS A 58 -10.79 5.42 -4.45
C CYS A 58 -12.19 4.94 -4.05
N HIS A 59 -12.39 4.50 -2.81
CA HIS A 59 -13.72 4.13 -2.37
C HIS A 59 -14.68 5.32 -2.46
N LEU A 60 -15.98 5.06 -2.62
CA LEU A 60 -17.03 6.09 -2.79
C LEU A 60 -18.02 6.12 -1.63
N ASP A 61 -18.00 5.11 -0.77
CA ASP A 61 -18.79 5.05 0.45
C ASP A 61 -18.04 5.75 1.60
N HIS A 62 -18.76 6.54 2.38
CA HIS A 62 -18.24 7.04 3.64
C HIS A 62 -19.37 7.59 4.52
N GLN A 63 -19.16 7.66 5.84
CA GLN A 63 -20.10 8.37 6.71
C GLN A 63 -20.02 9.89 6.47
N ARG A 64 -21.18 10.56 6.52
CA ARG A 64 -21.21 12.03 6.35
C ARG A 64 -20.38 12.72 7.45
N PRO A 65 -19.57 13.75 7.13
CA PRO A 65 -19.56 14.47 5.85
C PRO A 65 -18.62 13.87 4.80
N GLY A 66 -17.47 13.32 5.19
CA GLY A 66 -16.57 12.52 4.35
C GLY A 66 -15.82 13.31 3.28
N ALA A 67 -15.27 14.47 3.63
CA ALA A 67 -14.66 15.38 2.67
C ALA A 67 -13.24 14.96 2.27
N ASN A 68 -12.39 14.65 3.25
CA ASN A 68 -11.06 14.10 2.98
C ASN A 68 -11.17 12.58 2.79
N ASP A 69 -11.77 11.91 3.76
CA ASP A 69 -12.09 10.48 3.74
C ASP A 69 -13.53 10.30 3.23
N ASN A 70 -13.79 10.07 1.95
CA ASN A 70 -12.85 9.83 0.85
C ASN A 70 -13.02 10.80 -0.32
N ALA A 71 -13.94 11.77 -0.19
CA ALA A 71 -14.43 12.51 -1.37
C ALA A 71 -13.28 13.18 -2.12
N SER A 72 -12.22 13.59 -1.40
CA SER A 72 -10.97 14.11 -1.94
C SER A 72 -10.32 13.17 -2.98
N GLY A 73 -10.19 11.88 -2.68
CA GLY A 73 -9.66 10.86 -3.58
C GLY A 73 -10.60 10.60 -4.75
N CYS A 74 -11.90 10.51 -4.48
CA CYS A 74 -12.93 10.32 -5.50
C CYS A 74 -12.89 11.40 -6.58
N VAL A 75 -12.86 12.67 -6.17
CA VAL A 75 -12.80 13.80 -7.09
C VAL A 75 -11.43 13.92 -7.75
N ALA A 76 -10.34 13.56 -7.06
CA ALA A 76 -9.01 13.55 -7.64
C ALA A 76 -8.93 12.57 -8.81
N ILE A 77 -9.34 11.30 -8.63
CA ILE A 77 -9.29 10.31 -9.72
C ILE A 77 -10.25 10.64 -10.87
N LEU A 78 -11.39 11.28 -10.58
CA LEU A 78 -12.29 11.79 -11.61
C LEU A 78 -11.65 12.93 -12.42
N GLU A 79 -10.95 13.86 -11.77
CA GLU A 79 -10.28 14.97 -12.45
C GLU A 79 -9.04 14.49 -13.23
N VAL A 80 -8.35 13.44 -12.76
CA VAL A 80 -7.34 12.72 -13.55
C VAL A 80 -7.96 12.19 -14.84
N ALA A 81 -9.10 11.49 -14.77
CA ALA A 81 -9.79 10.97 -15.95
C ALA A 81 -10.14 12.09 -16.95
N ARG A 82 -10.72 13.19 -16.46
CA ARG A 82 -11.10 14.35 -17.27
C ARG A 82 -9.89 15.02 -17.92
N THR A 83 -8.81 15.18 -17.16
CA THR A 83 -7.57 15.82 -17.62
C THR A 83 -6.89 15.00 -18.70
N LEU A 84 -6.67 13.70 -18.46
CA LEU A 84 -6.05 12.81 -19.44
C LEU A 84 -6.90 12.72 -20.72
N GLN A 85 -8.22 12.55 -20.58
CA GLN A 85 -9.12 12.49 -21.73
C GLN A 85 -9.08 13.79 -22.56
N LYS A 86 -9.03 14.95 -21.91
CA LYS A 86 -8.91 16.24 -22.59
C LYS A 86 -7.59 16.37 -23.34
N LEU A 87 -6.46 16.09 -22.67
CA LEU A 87 -5.14 16.20 -23.28
C LEU A 87 -4.95 15.25 -24.47
N ILE A 88 -5.54 14.04 -24.39
CA ILE A 88 -5.56 13.09 -25.50
C ILE A 88 -6.42 13.61 -26.66
N ALA A 89 -7.62 14.13 -26.39
CA ALA A 89 -8.51 14.66 -27.42
C ALA A 89 -7.93 15.88 -28.13
N GLU A 90 -7.16 16.71 -27.41
CA GLU A 90 -6.45 17.87 -27.95
C GLU A 90 -5.12 17.51 -28.65
N GLY A 91 -4.72 16.23 -28.66
CA GLY A 91 -3.46 15.77 -29.28
C GLY A 91 -2.19 16.19 -28.52
N LYS A 92 -2.32 16.66 -27.27
CA LYS A 92 -1.20 17.03 -26.39
C LYS A 92 -0.55 15.81 -25.73
N LEU A 93 -1.33 14.75 -25.55
CA LEU A 93 -0.85 13.44 -25.13
C LEU A 93 -1.28 12.40 -26.15
N ALA A 94 -0.43 11.39 -26.37
CA ALA A 94 -0.82 10.23 -27.15
C ALA A 94 -1.90 9.44 -26.38
N ARG A 95 -2.78 8.73 -27.10
CA ARG A 95 -3.60 7.71 -26.44
C ARG A 95 -2.66 6.61 -25.89
N PRO A 96 -2.81 6.19 -24.62
CA PRO A 96 -1.88 5.24 -24.00
C PRO A 96 -1.91 3.89 -24.68
N ALA A 97 -0.85 3.09 -24.52
CA ALA A 97 -0.79 1.74 -25.08
C ALA A 97 -1.79 0.81 -24.36
N ARG A 98 -1.78 0.87 -23.02
CA ARG A 98 -2.68 0.15 -22.11
C ARG A 98 -3.93 0.95 -21.81
N THR A 99 -4.99 0.26 -21.39
CA THR A 99 -6.20 0.93 -20.92
C THR A 99 -5.96 1.54 -19.53
N ILE A 100 -6.47 2.75 -19.31
CA ILE A 100 -6.52 3.34 -17.96
C ILE A 100 -7.94 3.14 -17.43
N ARG A 101 -8.08 2.55 -16.26
CA ARG A 101 -9.36 2.28 -15.60
C ARG A 101 -9.52 3.13 -14.35
N PHE A 102 -10.73 3.57 -14.07
CA PHE A 102 -11.13 4.25 -12.84
C PHE A 102 -12.20 3.42 -12.13
N ILE A 103 -12.06 3.22 -10.83
CA ILE A 103 -12.88 2.33 -10.01
C ILE A 103 -13.27 3.09 -8.73
N TRP A 104 -14.56 3.06 -8.41
CA TRP A 104 -15.13 3.66 -7.20
C TRP A 104 -15.86 2.59 -6.37
N PRO A 105 -15.13 1.72 -5.66
CA PRO A 105 -15.72 0.64 -4.87
C PRO A 105 -16.27 1.15 -3.52
N PRO A 106 -17.03 0.33 -2.79
CA PRO A 106 -17.14 0.48 -1.34
C PRO A 106 -15.89 -0.02 -0.62
N GLU A 107 -15.47 0.64 0.46
CA GLU A 107 -14.14 0.48 1.04
C GLU A 107 -13.89 -0.91 1.59
N ILE A 108 -12.77 -1.46 1.15
CA ILE A 108 -12.22 -2.80 1.31
C ILE A 108 -13.18 -3.90 0.87
N GLU A 109 -14.35 -4.03 1.50
CA GLU A 109 -15.32 -5.10 1.23
C GLU A 109 -15.83 -5.05 -0.22
N GLY A 110 -16.09 -3.85 -0.75
CA GLY A 110 -16.54 -3.67 -2.13
C GLY A 110 -15.46 -4.01 -3.16
N THR A 111 -14.21 -3.64 -2.89
CA THR A 111 -13.06 -4.04 -3.73
C THR A 111 -12.87 -5.55 -3.71
N MET A 112 -12.90 -6.16 -2.53
CA MET A 112 -12.78 -7.62 -2.38
C MET A 112 -13.91 -8.35 -3.11
N ALA A 113 -15.15 -7.89 -2.97
CA ALA A 113 -16.30 -8.44 -3.67
C ALA A 113 -16.16 -8.31 -5.19
N LEU A 114 -15.72 -7.16 -5.70
CA LEU A 114 -15.51 -6.92 -7.13
C LEU A 114 -14.46 -7.90 -7.71
N LEU A 115 -13.29 -8.00 -7.09
CA LEU A 115 -12.19 -8.82 -7.63
C LEU A 115 -12.50 -10.32 -7.57
N ASN A 116 -13.26 -10.76 -6.56
CA ASN A 116 -13.74 -12.15 -6.49
C ASN A 116 -14.85 -12.45 -7.52
N ALA A 117 -15.80 -11.53 -7.69
CA ALA A 117 -16.90 -11.71 -8.64
C ALA A 117 -16.48 -11.57 -10.11
N LYS A 118 -15.36 -10.87 -10.37
CA LYS A 118 -14.81 -10.57 -11.70
C LYS A 118 -13.31 -10.92 -11.76
N PRO A 119 -12.92 -12.21 -11.68
CA PRO A 119 -11.49 -12.59 -11.67
C PRO A 119 -10.75 -12.22 -12.96
N GLU A 120 -11.44 -12.08 -14.09
CA GLU A 120 -10.89 -11.54 -15.34
C GLU A 120 -10.48 -10.07 -15.22
N PHE A 121 -11.16 -9.33 -14.35
CA PHE A 121 -10.86 -7.93 -14.08
C PHE A 121 -9.55 -7.81 -13.31
N ALA A 122 -9.40 -8.57 -12.22
CA ALA A 122 -8.16 -8.64 -11.43
C ALA A 122 -6.94 -9.00 -12.31
N LYS A 123 -7.08 -9.97 -13.21
CA LYS A 123 -5.98 -10.44 -14.09
C LYS A 123 -5.47 -9.39 -15.09
N ARG A 124 -6.30 -8.40 -15.45
CA ARG A 124 -5.94 -7.36 -16.42
C ARG A 124 -5.17 -6.20 -15.79
N ILE A 125 -5.38 -5.96 -14.49
CA ILE A 125 -4.77 -4.83 -13.79
C ILE A 125 -3.29 -5.14 -13.55
N LYS A 126 -2.41 -4.32 -14.10
CA LYS A 126 -0.96 -4.43 -13.97
C LYS A 126 -0.42 -3.63 -12.79
N ALA A 127 -1.07 -2.52 -12.47
CA ALA A 127 -0.76 -1.69 -11.32
C ALA A 127 -1.95 -0.81 -10.93
N VAL A 128 -1.99 -0.39 -9.67
CA VAL A 128 -3.05 0.47 -9.10
C VAL A 128 -2.48 1.78 -8.57
N VAL A 129 -3.17 2.87 -8.85
CA VAL A 129 -3.09 4.16 -8.17
C VAL A 129 -4.25 4.23 -7.19
N HIS A 130 -4.00 3.91 -5.93
CA HIS A 130 -5.02 4.10 -4.90
C HIS A 130 -4.87 5.50 -4.32
N MET A 131 -5.95 6.28 -4.33
CA MET A 131 -5.99 7.61 -3.74
C MET A 131 -7.12 7.63 -2.73
N ASP A 132 -6.77 7.80 -1.47
CA ASP A 132 -7.75 8.08 -0.42
C ASP A 132 -7.15 9.13 0.51
N MET A 133 -8.00 10.04 0.99
CA MET A 133 -7.58 11.17 1.82
C MET A 133 -6.44 11.99 1.19
N VAL A 134 -6.62 12.54 -0.01
CA VAL A 134 -5.53 13.23 -0.75
C VAL A 134 -5.64 14.75 -0.75
N GLY A 135 -6.60 15.31 -0.03
CA GLY A 135 -6.96 16.72 -0.09
C GLY A 135 -6.69 17.53 1.17
N GLY A 136 -6.25 16.92 2.27
CA GLY A 136 -6.20 17.54 3.59
C GLY A 136 -5.26 18.75 3.67
N GLY A 137 -5.82 19.92 4.00
CA GLY A 137 -5.07 21.13 4.28
C GLY A 137 -4.31 21.08 5.62
N PRO A 138 -3.49 22.09 5.95
CA PRO A 138 -2.66 22.10 7.17
C PRO A 138 -3.43 21.88 8.48
N GLU A 139 -4.71 22.28 8.55
CA GLU A 139 -5.57 22.07 9.72
C GLU A 139 -5.85 20.59 10.04
N THR A 140 -5.75 19.68 9.07
CA THR A 140 -5.87 18.23 9.27
C THR A 140 -4.72 17.67 10.10
N LYS A 141 -3.54 18.35 10.05
CA LYS A 141 -2.25 17.93 10.59
C LYS A 141 -1.66 16.67 9.95
N ALA A 142 -2.24 16.24 8.84
CA ALA A 142 -1.75 15.08 8.12
C ALA A 142 -0.44 15.38 7.39
N VAL A 143 0.36 14.34 7.23
CA VAL A 143 1.46 14.29 6.28
C VAL A 143 0.94 13.60 5.02
N PHE A 144 1.33 14.09 3.84
CA PHE A 144 0.97 13.43 2.59
C PHE A 144 1.98 12.33 2.29
N HIS A 145 1.52 11.11 2.14
CA HIS A 145 2.32 9.91 1.97
C HIS A 145 2.22 9.43 0.52
N VAL A 146 3.35 9.01 -0.03
CA VAL A 146 3.43 8.11 -1.18
C VAL A 146 3.84 6.75 -0.63
N THR A 147 2.82 5.98 -0.26
CA THR A 147 2.97 4.69 0.41
C THR A 147 3.27 3.62 -0.65
N ARG A 148 4.42 2.95 -0.49
CA ARG A 148 4.81 1.80 -1.32
C ARG A 148 4.05 0.54 -0.91
N GLY A 149 4.13 -0.49 -1.74
CA GLY A 149 3.61 -1.83 -1.44
C GLY A 149 4.42 -2.64 -0.43
N PRO A 150 3.83 -3.76 0.02
CA PRO A 150 4.46 -4.67 0.98
C PRO A 150 5.71 -5.32 0.39
N MET A 151 6.64 -5.75 1.25
CA MET A 151 7.85 -6.47 0.80
C MET A 151 7.55 -7.86 0.22
N SER A 152 6.38 -8.42 0.48
CA SER A 152 5.90 -9.64 -0.20
C SER A 152 5.57 -9.44 -1.68
N LEU A 153 5.42 -8.19 -2.12
CA LEU A 153 5.18 -7.81 -3.51
C LEU A 153 6.09 -6.64 -3.96
N PRO A 154 7.42 -6.86 -4.09
CA PRO A 154 8.33 -5.82 -4.58
C PRO A 154 7.97 -5.39 -6.01
N SER A 155 7.97 -4.09 -6.27
CA SER A 155 7.64 -3.55 -7.59
C SER A 155 8.31 -2.21 -7.89
N PHE A 156 8.89 -2.08 -9.09
CA PHE A 156 9.52 -0.85 -9.60
C PHE A 156 8.55 0.34 -9.65
N VAL A 157 7.24 0.08 -9.68
CA VAL A 157 6.21 1.13 -9.75
C VAL A 157 6.29 2.09 -8.56
N HIS A 158 6.79 1.64 -7.40
CA HIS A 158 6.96 2.50 -6.23
C HIS A 158 8.00 3.61 -6.48
N ASP A 159 9.10 3.28 -7.18
CA ASP A 159 10.13 4.26 -7.53
C ASP A 159 9.62 5.26 -8.58
N VAL A 160 8.77 4.80 -9.51
CA VAL A 160 8.13 5.67 -10.51
C VAL A 160 7.23 6.69 -9.83
N ALA A 161 6.37 6.25 -8.90
CA ALA A 161 5.49 7.15 -8.16
C ALA A 161 6.29 8.16 -7.33
N TRP A 162 7.34 7.70 -6.65
CA TRP A 162 8.18 8.57 -5.86
C TRP A 162 8.92 9.61 -6.70
N ALA A 163 9.44 9.26 -7.88
CA ALA A 163 10.12 10.22 -8.75
C ALA A 163 9.21 11.41 -9.11
N PHE A 164 7.93 11.16 -9.41
CA PHE A 164 6.97 12.23 -9.64
C PHE A 164 6.66 13.05 -8.38
N ALA A 165 6.50 12.40 -7.23
CA ALA A 165 6.24 13.10 -5.98
C ALA A 165 7.44 13.94 -5.49
N GLU A 166 8.66 13.44 -5.67
CA GLU A 166 9.91 14.13 -5.37
C GLU A 166 10.06 15.37 -6.24
N TRP A 167 9.75 15.27 -7.54
CA TRP A 167 9.70 16.42 -8.43
C TRP A 167 8.64 17.46 -8.00
N VAL A 168 7.43 17.03 -7.62
CA VAL A 168 6.39 17.94 -7.10
C VAL A 168 6.82 18.59 -5.79
N ASN A 169 7.52 17.86 -4.91
CA ASN A 169 8.10 18.40 -3.69
C ASN A 169 9.08 19.53 -3.99
N GLU A 170 9.98 19.34 -4.95
CA GLU A 170 10.95 20.34 -5.36
C GLU A 170 10.25 21.59 -5.94
N GLU A 171 9.39 21.43 -6.94
CA GLU A 171 8.67 22.55 -7.57
C GLU A 171 7.80 23.33 -6.57
N SER A 172 7.07 22.62 -5.72
CA SER A 172 6.24 23.26 -4.69
C SER A 172 7.09 23.97 -3.63
N HIS A 173 8.25 23.42 -3.26
CA HIS A 173 9.20 24.11 -2.38
C HIS A 173 9.74 25.37 -3.05
N GLN A 174 10.21 25.31 -4.30
CA GLN A 174 10.75 26.48 -4.99
C GLN A 174 9.73 27.62 -5.01
N PHE A 175 8.47 27.29 -5.33
CA PHE A 175 7.39 28.27 -5.30
C PHE A 175 7.14 28.83 -3.90
N ALA A 176 7.04 27.97 -2.88
CA ALA A 176 6.81 28.40 -1.50
C ALA A 176 7.93 29.30 -0.96
N ALA A 177 9.18 29.00 -1.33
CA ALA A 177 10.36 29.71 -0.84
C ALA A 177 10.61 31.05 -1.56
N ARG A 178 10.29 31.14 -2.85
CA ARG A 178 10.69 32.27 -3.71
C ARG A 178 9.52 33.02 -4.35
N GLY A 179 8.30 32.51 -4.24
CA GLY A 179 7.13 33.00 -4.97
C GLY A 179 7.14 32.69 -6.47
N LYS A 180 8.11 31.89 -6.96
CA LYS A 180 8.25 31.49 -8.36
C LYS A 180 8.83 30.07 -8.46
N ALA A 181 8.27 29.28 -9.36
CA ALA A 181 8.77 27.99 -9.85
C ALA A 181 8.42 27.87 -11.33
N ASP A 182 9.06 26.95 -12.05
CA ASP A 182 8.73 26.69 -13.46
C ASP A 182 7.35 26.03 -13.56
N TYR A 183 7.02 25.16 -12.59
CA TYR A 183 5.73 24.53 -12.45
C TYR A 183 5.17 24.72 -11.03
N PRO A 184 4.54 25.88 -10.73
CA PRO A 184 4.07 26.20 -9.38
C PRO A 184 3.08 25.20 -8.77
N LEU A 185 2.30 24.51 -9.61
CA LEU A 185 1.28 23.52 -9.20
C LEU A 185 0.33 24.03 -8.10
N VAL A 186 -0.04 25.32 -8.14
CA VAL A 186 -1.01 25.93 -7.23
C VAL A 186 -2.40 26.04 -7.85
N ALA A 187 -3.43 25.94 -7.02
CA ALA A 187 -4.80 26.28 -7.37
C ALA A 187 -5.08 27.75 -6.96
N PRO A 188 -5.99 28.47 -7.66
CA PRO A 188 -6.28 29.86 -7.34
C PRO A 188 -6.75 30.11 -5.89
N GLU A 189 -7.52 29.17 -5.34
CA GLU A 189 -8.10 29.24 -3.99
C GLU A 189 -7.37 28.34 -2.98
N GLY A 190 -6.25 27.75 -3.38
CA GLY A 190 -5.50 26.81 -2.55
C GLY A 190 -4.33 27.43 -1.81
N GLY A 191 -3.75 26.64 -0.92
CA GLY A 191 -2.53 26.93 -0.19
C GLY A 191 -1.33 27.15 -1.10
N LYS A 192 -0.26 27.72 -0.54
CA LYS A 192 1.03 27.94 -1.20
C LYS A 192 2.18 27.21 -0.49
N GLU A 193 1.85 26.44 0.53
CA GLU A 193 2.75 25.61 1.31
C GLU A 193 3.44 24.59 0.39
N PRO A 194 4.69 24.19 0.71
CA PRO A 194 5.34 23.07 0.01
C PRO A 194 4.57 21.77 0.31
N LEU A 195 4.50 20.85 -0.66
CA LEU A 195 3.77 19.58 -0.47
C LEU A 195 4.39 18.72 0.63
N ARG A 196 5.72 18.58 0.63
CA ARG A 196 6.47 17.76 1.59
C ARG A 196 5.93 16.32 1.70
N ALA A 197 5.65 15.70 0.57
CA ALA A 197 5.28 14.30 0.50
C ALA A 197 6.39 13.42 1.10
N GLU A 198 6.02 12.36 1.80
CA GLU A 198 6.95 11.36 2.35
C GLU A 198 6.90 10.05 1.56
N PHE A 199 8.07 9.43 1.35
CA PHE A 199 8.15 8.07 0.79
C PHE A 199 7.93 7.08 1.91
N SER A 200 6.72 6.55 2.01
CA SER A 200 6.28 5.81 3.19
C SER A 200 6.30 4.31 2.94
N ALA A 201 6.73 3.55 3.95
CA ALA A 201 6.63 2.09 3.92
C ALA A 201 5.17 1.64 3.87
N TYR A 202 4.92 0.41 3.42
CA TYR A 202 3.58 -0.14 3.39
C TYR A 202 2.93 -0.12 4.78
N THR A 203 1.74 0.45 4.82
CA THR A 203 0.83 0.42 5.95
C THR A 203 -0.54 0.02 5.46
N MET A 204 -1.28 -0.71 6.29
CA MET A 204 -2.67 -1.05 6.00
C MET A 204 -3.60 0.14 6.23
N GLY A 205 -4.81 0.06 5.68
CA GLY A 205 -5.90 0.98 6.05
C GLY A 205 -6.84 1.38 4.92
N SER A 206 -6.71 0.84 3.71
CA SER A 206 -7.65 1.13 2.61
C SER A 206 -7.59 0.06 1.50
N ASP A 207 -8.26 0.28 0.36
CA ASP A 207 -8.44 -0.72 -0.70
C ASP A 207 -7.14 -1.27 -1.31
N HIS A 208 -6.02 -0.55 -1.21
CA HIS A 208 -4.71 -1.02 -1.73
C HIS A 208 -4.30 -2.35 -1.09
N ASP A 209 -4.72 -2.60 0.15
CA ASP A 209 -4.53 -3.87 0.87
C ASP A 209 -5.14 -5.04 0.10
N VAL A 210 -6.30 -4.84 -0.52
CA VAL A 210 -6.98 -5.90 -1.28
C VAL A 210 -6.24 -6.19 -2.57
N TYR A 211 -5.82 -5.16 -3.31
CA TYR A 211 -5.10 -5.35 -4.57
C TYR A 211 -3.76 -6.05 -4.36
N GLN A 212 -3.05 -5.69 -3.28
CA GLN A 212 -1.69 -6.15 -3.01
C GLN A 212 -1.63 -7.49 -2.27
N ASP A 213 -2.76 -7.95 -1.72
CA ASP A 213 -2.88 -9.25 -1.10
C ASP A 213 -2.38 -10.34 -2.06
N SER A 214 -1.58 -11.28 -1.54
CA SER A 214 -0.89 -12.32 -2.34
C SER A 214 -1.81 -13.22 -3.16
N SER A 215 -3.11 -13.26 -2.89
CA SER A 215 -4.08 -13.98 -3.71
C SER A 215 -4.46 -13.23 -5.01
N PHE A 216 -4.22 -11.91 -5.06
CA PHE A 216 -4.37 -11.06 -6.24
C PHE A 216 -3.02 -10.63 -6.81
N GLY A 217 -2.10 -10.18 -5.96
CA GLY A 217 -0.71 -9.87 -6.31
C GLY A 217 -0.57 -8.69 -7.28
N ILE A 218 -1.45 -7.69 -7.18
CA ILE A 218 -1.45 -6.51 -8.05
C ILE A 218 -0.68 -5.39 -7.35
N PRO A 219 0.45 -4.91 -7.89
CA PRO A 219 1.22 -3.85 -7.24
C PRO A 219 0.43 -2.54 -7.23
N ALA A 220 0.45 -1.82 -6.11
CA ALA A 220 -0.25 -0.57 -5.94
C ALA A 220 0.66 0.47 -5.26
N ILE A 221 0.40 1.73 -5.56
CA ILE A 221 0.81 2.84 -4.70
C ILE A 221 -0.43 3.38 -3.99
N TYR A 222 -0.24 3.84 -2.76
CA TYR A 222 -1.27 4.49 -1.98
C TYR A 222 -0.86 5.93 -1.69
N LEU A 223 -1.62 6.88 -2.25
CA LEU A 223 -1.45 8.30 -1.96
C LEU A 223 -2.44 8.68 -0.88
N ASN A 224 -1.96 9.19 0.25
CA ASN A 224 -2.84 9.45 1.38
C ASN A 224 -2.34 10.45 2.41
N ASP A 225 -3.29 11.04 3.12
CA ASP A 225 -3.07 11.91 4.26
C ASP A 225 -3.20 11.13 5.56
N TRP A 226 -2.08 11.04 6.27
CA TRP A 226 -2.05 10.41 7.57
C TRP A 226 -1.01 11.04 8.49
N PRO A 227 -1.25 11.12 9.81
CA PRO A 227 -2.54 10.96 10.48
C PRO A 227 -3.46 12.18 10.28
N ASP A 228 -4.75 11.96 10.05
CA ASP A 228 -5.75 13.03 9.98
C ASP A 228 -6.55 13.11 11.30
N ARG A 229 -6.65 14.30 11.88
CA ARG A 229 -7.36 14.49 13.17
C ARG A 229 -8.89 14.53 13.05
N TYR A 230 -9.43 14.67 11.85
CA TYR A 230 -10.85 14.83 11.56
C TYR A 230 -11.51 13.58 10.99
N ILE A 231 -10.71 12.59 10.55
CA ILE A 231 -11.18 11.30 10.06
C ILE A 231 -12.29 10.71 10.95
N HIS A 232 -13.35 10.20 10.32
CA HIS A 232 -14.52 9.64 10.99
C HIS A 232 -15.22 10.59 11.99
N THR A 233 -15.11 11.91 11.81
CA THR A 233 -15.81 12.91 12.63
C THR A 233 -16.70 13.82 11.80
N ASN A 234 -17.66 14.48 12.45
CA ASN A 234 -18.47 15.55 11.84
C ASN A 234 -17.65 16.76 11.39
N PHE A 235 -16.35 16.81 11.70
CA PHE A 235 -15.45 17.87 11.27
C PHE A 235 -14.66 17.52 10.02
N ASP A 236 -14.81 16.33 9.44
CA ASP A 236 -14.23 16.04 8.11
C ASP A 236 -15.08 16.71 7.02
N SER A 237 -14.82 18.00 6.80
CA SER A 237 -15.64 18.89 6.00
C SER A 237 -14.87 19.45 4.80
N PRO A 238 -15.56 19.95 3.75
CA PRO A 238 -14.87 20.57 2.61
C PRO A 238 -13.95 21.75 2.99
N ALA A 239 -14.17 22.37 4.15
CA ALA A 239 -13.31 23.44 4.67
C ALA A 239 -11.93 22.94 5.14
N ASN A 240 -11.71 21.63 5.21
CA ASN A 240 -10.42 21.01 5.54
C ASN A 240 -9.63 20.60 4.30
N ILE A 241 -10.16 20.88 3.11
CA ILE A 241 -9.56 20.48 1.85
C ILE A 241 -8.81 21.66 1.25
N ASP A 242 -7.56 21.44 0.87
CA ASP A 242 -6.74 22.36 0.10
C ASP A 242 -6.79 22.01 -1.40
N PRO A 243 -7.41 22.85 -2.25
CA PRO A 243 -7.43 22.65 -3.70
C PRO A 243 -6.04 22.57 -4.35
N THR A 244 -5.03 23.24 -3.79
CA THR A 244 -3.64 23.14 -4.29
C THR A 244 -3.10 21.73 -4.06
N LYS A 245 -3.34 21.16 -2.88
CA LYS A 245 -2.92 19.79 -2.56
C LYS A 245 -3.64 18.76 -3.43
N LEU A 246 -4.95 18.87 -3.60
CA LEU A 246 -5.72 18.02 -4.52
C LEU A 246 -5.13 18.03 -5.94
N LYS A 247 -4.81 19.21 -6.46
CA LYS A 247 -4.18 19.36 -7.79
C LYS A 247 -2.83 18.63 -7.87
N ARG A 248 -2.03 18.69 -6.81
CA ARG A 248 -0.71 18.04 -6.74
C ARG A 248 -0.84 16.52 -6.64
N ALA A 249 -1.73 16.01 -5.80
CA ALA A 249 -2.02 14.58 -5.70
C ALA A 249 -2.56 14.01 -7.03
N ALA A 250 -3.51 14.72 -7.66
CA ALA A 250 -4.03 14.37 -8.98
C ALA A 250 -2.92 14.37 -10.04
N PHE A 251 -1.99 15.35 -10.01
CA PHE A 251 -0.84 15.36 -10.92
C PHE A 251 0.07 14.14 -10.72
N ILE A 252 0.45 13.83 -9.47
CA ILE A 252 1.30 12.67 -9.14
C ILE A 252 0.69 11.39 -9.71
N GLY A 253 -0.59 11.14 -9.41
CA GLY A 253 -1.26 9.96 -9.92
C GLY A 253 -1.45 9.96 -11.42
N ALA A 254 -1.83 11.09 -12.04
CA ALA A 254 -1.97 11.19 -13.49
C ALA A 254 -0.66 10.90 -14.22
N ALA A 255 0.44 11.50 -13.76
CA ALA A 255 1.76 11.34 -14.36
C ALA A 255 2.26 9.89 -14.21
N PHE A 256 2.17 9.33 -13.00
CA PHE A 256 2.51 7.94 -12.72
C PHE A 256 1.68 6.96 -13.54
N GLY A 257 0.35 7.07 -13.49
CA GLY A 257 -0.56 6.13 -14.15
C GLY A 257 -0.45 6.21 -15.67
N TYR A 258 -0.31 7.42 -16.22
CA TYR A 258 -0.09 7.60 -17.66
C TYR A 258 1.28 7.05 -18.09
N PHE A 259 2.35 7.27 -17.32
CA PHE A 259 3.68 6.71 -17.58
C PHE A 259 3.62 5.18 -17.71
N LEU A 260 3.02 4.48 -16.74
CA LEU A 260 2.87 3.02 -16.82
C LEU A 260 1.98 2.59 -18.00
N ALA A 261 0.95 3.37 -18.33
CA ALA A 261 0.05 3.07 -19.43
C ALA A 261 0.71 3.22 -20.82
N ILE A 262 1.81 3.99 -20.93
CA ILE A 262 2.59 4.13 -22.17
C ILE A 262 3.88 3.28 -22.19
N LEU A 263 4.31 2.75 -21.04
CA LEU A 263 5.60 2.07 -20.88
C LEU A 263 5.74 0.83 -21.77
N ARG A 264 6.78 0.78 -22.59
CA ARG A 264 7.12 -0.29 -23.52
C ARG A 264 8.64 -0.30 -23.69
N ASP A 265 9.18 -1.34 -24.31
CA ASP A 265 10.62 -1.46 -24.59
C ASP A 265 11.21 -0.19 -25.24
N VAL A 266 10.46 0.47 -26.13
CA VAL A 266 10.92 1.64 -26.89
C VAL A 266 11.00 2.96 -26.10
N ASN A 267 10.47 3.00 -24.87
CA ASN A 267 10.48 4.20 -24.02
C ASN A 267 10.81 3.84 -22.57
N ALA A 268 11.60 2.78 -22.37
CA ALA A 268 12.03 2.31 -21.06
C ALA A 268 13.23 3.09 -20.50
N ASP A 269 13.97 3.85 -21.32
CA ASP A 269 15.21 4.55 -20.93
C ASP A 269 15.13 5.35 -19.61
N PRO A 270 14.04 6.07 -19.28
CA PRO A 270 13.96 6.79 -18.00
C PRO A 270 14.02 5.89 -16.77
N LEU A 271 13.79 4.58 -16.92
CA LEU A 271 13.82 3.63 -15.81
C LEU A 271 15.23 3.30 -15.33
N ASP A 272 16.28 3.51 -16.13
CA ASP A 272 17.66 3.17 -15.76
C ASP A 272 18.11 4.00 -14.54
N GLU A 273 18.11 5.33 -14.68
CA GLU A 273 18.45 6.27 -13.60
C GLU A 273 17.48 6.17 -12.42
N LEU A 274 16.20 6.00 -12.71
CA LEU A 274 15.15 5.91 -11.70
C LEU A 274 15.32 4.67 -10.82
N TYR A 275 15.61 3.53 -11.44
CA TYR A 275 15.84 2.27 -10.73
C TYR A 275 17.12 2.35 -9.88
N GLU A 276 18.19 2.91 -10.44
CA GLU A 276 19.43 3.12 -9.70
C GLU A 276 19.23 4.02 -8.46
N THR A 277 18.53 5.14 -8.62
CA THR A 277 18.23 6.05 -7.51
C THR A 277 17.34 5.38 -6.46
N GLY A 278 16.32 4.64 -6.89
CA GLY A 278 15.46 3.85 -6.01
C GLY A 278 16.22 2.81 -5.20
N ARG A 279 17.16 2.09 -5.83
CA ARG A 279 18.05 1.13 -5.17
C ARG A 279 18.87 1.80 -4.07
N TYR A 280 19.50 2.95 -4.32
CA TYR A 280 20.28 3.64 -3.28
C TYR A 280 19.41 4.11 -2.11
N ARG A 281 18.17 4.53 -2.37
CA ARG A 281 17.21 4.88 -1.32
C ARG A 281 16.91 3.68 -0.42
N ARG A 282 16.59 2.52 -1.00
CA ARG A 282 16.33 1.28 -0.24
C ARG A 282 17.55 0.80 0.52
N VAL A 283 18.75 0.85 -0.09
CA VAL A 283 20.00 0.52 0.60
C VAL A 283 20.26 1.45 1.79
N SER A 284 20.02 2.76 1.63
CA SER A 284 20.14 3.73 2.72
C SER A 284 19.18 3.42 3.87
N GLN A 285 17.90 3.14 3.56
CA GLN A 285 16.90 2.72 4.54
C GLN A 285 17.33 1.43 5.26
N ALA A 286 17.86 0.45 4.51
CA ALA A 286 18.32 -0.81 5.07
C ALA A 286 19.50 -0.61 6.04
N LEU A 287 20.47 0.24 5.66
CA LEU A 287 21.61 0.59 6.52
C LEU A 287 21.18 1.32 7.80
N ALA A 288 20.18 2.21 7.71
CA ALA A 288 19.66 2.95 8.87
C ALA A 288 18.98 2.04 9.90
N ARG A 289 18.44 0.90 9.45
CA ARG A 289 17.71 -0.06 10.29
C ARG A 289 18.56 -1.25 10.74
N LYS A 290 19.76 -1.45 10.20
CA LYS A 290 20.57 -2.68 10.41
C LYS A 290 20.79 -3.06 11.88
N ASP A 291 20.98 -2.08 12.76
CA ASP A 291 21.44 -2.33 14.14
C ASP A 291 20.36 -2.93 15.04
N VAL A 292 19.07 -2.74 14.71
CA VAL A 292 17.98 -3.35 15.49
C VAL A 292 17.88 -4.87 15.30
N HIS A 293 18.55 -5.41 14.27
CA HIS A 293 18.50 -6.83 13.95
C HIS A 293 19.54 -7.67 14.71
N GLY A 294 20.57 -7.07 15.31
CA GLY A 294 21.54 -7.78 16.16
C GLY A 294 22.04 -9.10 15.56
N ALA A 295 21.72 -10.22 16.20
CA ALA A 295 22.08 -11.56 15.74
C ALA A 295 21.44 -11.98 14.39
N ASP A 296 20.34 -11.34 13.99
CA ASP A 296 19.61 -11.57 12.74
C ASP A 296 20.12 -10.71 11.56
N LEU A 297 21.17 -9.90 11.75
CA LEU A 297 21.70 -9.01 10.70
C LEU A 297 22.03 -9.74 9.39
N GLY A 298 22.60 -10.95 9.44
CA GLY A 298 22.91 -11.71 8.22
C GLY A 298 21.67 -12.19 7.45
N ARG A 299 20.54 -12.39 8.14
CA ARG A 299 19.25 -12.75 7.52
C ARG A 299 18.61 -11.52 6.88
N TYR A 300 18.64 -10.41 7.60
CA TYR A 300 18.22 -9.11 7.13
C TYR A 300 18.89 -8.73 5.80
N THR A 301 20.21 -8.85 5.72
CA THR A 301 20.97 -8.44 4.52
C THR A 301 20.67 -9.31 3.29
N ARG A 302 20.53 -10.63 3.49
CA ARG A 302 20.12 -11.56 2.44
C ARG A 302 18.73 -11.26 1.90
N PHE A 303 17.82 -10.85 2.79
CA PHE A 303 16.49 -10.46 2.39
C PHE A 303 16.54 -9.26 1.44
N TRP A 304 17.20 -8.16 1.83
CA TRP A 304 17.30 -6.97 0.98
C TRP A 304 17.99 -7.23 -0.35
N THR A 305 19.01 -8.09 -0.37
CA THR A 305 19.66 -8.54 -1.62
C THR A 305 18.64 -9.19 -2.57
N ARG A 306 17.76 -10.02 -2.02
CA ARG A 306 16.72 -10.70 -2.79
C ARG A 306 15.58 -9.77 -3.18
N GLU A 307 15.20 -8.85 -2.31
CA GLU A 307 14.19 -7.81 -2.61
C GLU A 307 14.64 -6.97 -3.81
N GLU A 308 15.91 -6.54 -3.88
CA GLU A 308 16.43 -5.83 -5.05
C GLU A 308 16.36 -6.66 -6.34
N GLN A 309 16.51 -7.99 -6.27
CA GLN A 309 16.32 -8.85 -7.44
C GLN A 309 14.84 -8.93 -7.84
N GLU A 310 13.94 -9.12 -6.87
CA GLU A 310 12.50 -9.19 -7.09
C GLU A 310 11.94 -7.84 -7.61
N MET A 311 12.51 -6.70 -7.19
CA MET A 311 12.26 -5.37 -7.75
C MET A 311 12.65 -5.30 -9.23
N GLY A 312 13.82 -5.79 -9.63
CA GLY A 312 14.24 -5.84 -11.03
C GLY A 312 13.34 -6.77 -11.86
N ASP A 313 13.00 -7.94 -11.33
CA ASP A 313 12.11 -8.90 -11.98
C ASP A 313 10.70 -8.33 -12.21
N SER A 314 10.24 -7.40 -11.36
CA SER A 314 8.92 -6.78 -11.53
C SER A 314 8.79 -5.99 -12.85
N LEU A 315 9.90 -5.51 -13.44
CA LEU A 315 9.92 -4.85 -14.75
C LEU A 315 9.50 -5.79 -15.89
N LEU A 316 9.73 -7.10 -15.75
CA LEU A 316 9.35 -8.12 -16.73
C LEU A 316 7.82 -8.23 -16.90
N SER A 317 7.04 -7.63 -15.99
CA SER A 317 5.59 -7.51 -16.17
C SER A 317 5.20 -6.45 -17.21
N PHE A 318 6.10 -5.51 -17.55
CA PHE A 318 5.85 -4.43 -18.53
C PHE A 318 6.75 -4.49 -19.77
N LEU A 319 7.96 -5.03 -19.62
CA LEU A 319 9.03 -4.96 -20.60
C LEU A 319 9.51 -6.36 -20.99
N SER A 320 10.10 -6.48 -22.18
CA SER A 320 10.79 -7.71 -22.57
C SER A 320 12.05 -7.93 -21.72
N ARG A 321 12.46 -9.20 -21.59
CA ARG A 321 13.70 -9.56 -20.89
C ARG A 321 14.92 -8.80 -21.41
N LYS A 322 15.01 -8.62 -22.73
CA LYS A 322 16.11 -7.86 -23.36
C LYS A 322 16.12 -6.41 -22.88
N ALA A 323 14.97 -5.73 -22.90
CA ALA A 323 14.87 -4.36 -22.43
C ALA A 323 15.27 -4.24 -20.94
N VAL A 324 14.87 -5.19 -20.10
CA VAL A 324 15.28 -5.21 -18.68
C VAL A 324 16.79 -5.44 -18.52
N GLU A 325 17.39 -6.31 -19.31
CA GLU A 325 18.84 -6.55 -19.32
C GLU A 325 19.62 -5.29 -19.77
N ASP A 326 19.11 -4.56 -20.76
CA ASP A 326 19.68 -3.31 -21.26
C ASP A 326 19.62 -2.16 -20.23
N LEU A 327 18.68 -2.20 -19.27
CA LEU A 327 18.57 -1.24 -18.15
C LEU A 327 19.55 -1.52 -17.00
N HIS A 328 20.47 -2.49 -17.15
CA HIS A 328 21.49 -2.84 -16.15
C HIS A 328 20.97 -3.08 -14.71
N VAL A 329 19.68 -3.37 -14.53
CA VAL A 329 19.04 -3.46 -13.20
C VAL A 329 19.63 -4.54 -12.30
N TYR A 330 20.24 -5.57 -12.89
CA TYR A 330 20.84 -6.71 -12.19
C TYR A 330 22.31 -6.52 -11.79
N TYR A 331 23.00 -5.48 -12.27
CA TYR A 331 24.44 -5.31 -12.05
C TYR A 331 24.82 -4.74 -10.66
N GLY A 332 23.85 -4.33 -9.84
CA GLY A 332 24.08 -3.56 -8.60
C GLY A 332 23.97 -4.27 -7.26
N VAL A 333 23.70 -5.57 -7.21
CA VAL A 333 23.56 -6.32 -5.93
C VAL A 333 24.87 -6.32 -5.11
N SER A 334 26.00 -5.97 -5.74
CA SER A 334 27.32 -5.87 -5.11
C SER A 334 27.54 -4.65 -4.20
N LEU A 335 26.64 -3.66 -4.19
CA LEU A 335 26.85 -2.39 -3.47
C LEU A 335 26.62 -2.46 -1.95
N MET A 336 26.18 -3.60 -1.42
CA MET A 336 26.00 -3.81 0.03
C MET A 336 27.31 -3.85 0.84
N GLY A 337 28.47 -3.74 0.18
CA GLY A 337 29.77 -3.61 0.83
C GLY A 337 30.07 -4.73 1.84
N ASN A 338 31.11 -4.54 2.64
CA ASN A 338 31.51 -5.50 3.67
C ASN A 338 30.61 -5.50 4.92
N THR A 339 29.73 -4.49 5.06
CA THR A 339 28.87 -4.21 6.23
C THR A 339 27.53 -4.91 6.16
N LEU A 340 26.96 -5.09 4.97
CA LEU A 340 25.76 -5.90 4.73
C LEU A 340 26.10 -7.23 4.04
N ASN A 341 27.37 -7.68 4.10
CA ASN A 341 27.80 -8.92 3.46
C ASN A 341 27.02 -10.13 4.04
N PRO A 342 26.18 -10.82 3.22
CA PRO A 342 25.30 -11.91 3.67
C PRO A 342 26.04 -13.15 4.19
N TRP A 343 27.36 -13.23 3.96
CA TRP A 343 28.21 -14.38 4.28
C TRP A 343 28.93 -14.29 5.63
N LYS A 344 28.78 -13.20 6.39
CA LYS A 344 29.49 -12.99 7.67
C LYS A 344 28.83 -13.62 8.92
N VAL A 345 27.71 -14.33 8.80
CA VAL A 345 26.98 -14.87 9.96
C VAL A 345 26.74 -16.38 9.83
N LEU A 346 27.14 -17.12 10.86
CA LEU A 346 26.84 -18.54 11.03
C LEU A 346 25.34 -18.75 11.25
N ASN A 347 24.71 -19.50 10.34
CA ASN A 347 23.31 -19.87 10.48
C ASN A 347 23.16 -20.93 11.56
N ARG A 348 22.21 -20.73 12.49
CA ARG A 348 21.58 -21.87 13.16
C ARG A 348 20.73 -22.60 12.12
N ILE A 349 20.91 -23.92 12.01
CA ILE A 349 20.07 -24.78 11.18
C ILE A 349 18.67 -24.79 11.80
N PRO A 350 17.60 -24.46 11.04
CA PRO A 350 16.25 -24.51 11.56
C PRO A 350 15.88 -25.93 11.98
N ILE A 351 15.19 -26.09 13.11
CA ILE A 351 14.78 -27.41 13.64
C ILE A 351 13.29 -27.47 13.96
N GLY A 352 12.68 -28.64 13.84
CA GLY A 352 11.27 -28.84 14.15
C GLY A 352 10.36 -27.97 13.27
N ASP A 353 9.41 -27.28 13.90
CA ASP A 353 8.38 -26.48 13.20
C ASP A 353 8.94 -25.34 12.35
N GLU A 354 10.18 -24.92 12.61
CA GLU A 354 10.89 -23.89 11.85
C GLU A 354 11.12 -24.29 10.38
N LEU A 355 11.13 -25.60 10.09
CA LEU A 355 11.33 -26.15 8.74
C LEU A 355 10.04 -26.20 7.91
N PHE A 356 8.87 -26.05 8.53
CA PHE A 356 7.61 -26.20 7.81
C PHE A 356 7.41 -25.08 6.81
N ARG A 357 6.99 -25.47 5.61
CA ARG A 357 6.60 -24.57 4.53
C ARG A 357 5.08 -24.52 4.51
N PHE A 358 4.55 -23.31 4.37
CA PHE A 358 3.12 -23.09 4.25
C PHE A 358 2.83 -22.46 2.90
N ARG A 359 1.73 -22.89 2.28
CA ARG A 359 1.21 -22.35 1.03
C ARG A 359 -0.22 -21.90 1.24
N ARG A 360 -0.52 -20.65 0.90
CA ARG A 360 -1.86 -20.09 0.84
C ARG A 360 -2.68 -20.85 -0.19
N LYS A 361 -3.88 -21.25 0.19
CA LYS A 361 -4.81 -21.90 -0.73
C LYS A 361 -5.37 -20.89 -1.71
N THR A 362 -5.95 -21.39 -2.80
CA THR A 362 -6.59 -20.54 -3.82
C THR A 362 -7.84 -19.83 -3.31
N GLU A 363 -8.47 -20.37 -2.26
CA GLU A 363 -9.62 -19.80 -1.57
C GLU A 363 -9.44 -19.97 -0.05
N PRO A 364 -9.84 -18.97 0.77
CA PRO A 364 -10.42 -17.68 0.38
C PRO A 364 -9.37 -16.70 -0.18
N LYS A 365 -9.82 -15.77 -1.05
CA LYS A 365 -9.01 -14.67 -1.59
C LYS A 365 -9.26 -13.33 -0.88
N GLY A 366 -8.24 -12.50 -0.85
CA GLY A 366 -8.23 -11.18 -0.22
C GLY A 366 -7.79 -11.23 1.25
N PRO A 367 -7.62 -10.06 1.88
CA PRO A 367 -7.31 -9.95 3.30
C PRO A 367 -8.33 -10.72 4.15
N LEU A 368 -7.89 -11.30 5.27
CA LEU A 368 -8.77 -12.09 6.13
C LEU A 368 -9.71 -11.24 6.98
N ALA A 369 -9.40 -9.97 7.16
CA ALA A 369 -10.26 -9.00 7.81
C ALA A 369 -10.51 -7.84 6.84
N VAL A 370 -11.78 -7.48 6.70
CA VAL A 370 -12.25 -6.31 5.97
C VAL A 370 -13.24 -5.56 6.86
N PHE A 371 -13.67 -4.37 6.46
CA PHE A 371 -14.72 -3.69 7.21
C PHE A 371 -16.01 -4.52 7.24
N GLY A 372 -16.51 -4.79 8.44
CA GLY A 372 -17.75 -5.53 8.64
C GLY A 372 -17.62 -7.06 8.66
N TYR A 373 -16.48 -7.64 8.29
CA TYR A 373 -16.25 -9.09 8.35
C TYR A 373 -14.80 -9.48 8.64
N ASP A 374 -14.63 -10.41 9.59
CA ASP A 374 -13.34 -11.02 9.93
C ASP A 374 -13.46 -12.53 9.74
N TYR A 375 -12.89 -13.02 8.64
CA TYR A 375 -12.86 -14.43 8.28
C TYR A 375 -12.18 -15.27 9.35
N PHE A 376 -11.07 -14.75 9.91
CA PHE A 376 -10.33 -15.47 10.94
C PHE A 376 -11.20 -15.65 12.18
N ALA A 377 -11.79 -14.57 12.70
CA ALA A 377 -12.63 -14.63 13.89
C ALA A 377 -13.86 -15.54 13.71
N ASP A 378 -14.49 -15.50 12.53
CA ASP A 378 -15.66 -16.31 12.20
C ASP A 378 -15.33 -17.82 12.21
N HIS A 379 -14.20 -18.22 11.62
CA HIS A 379 -13.81 -19.62 11.48
C HIS A 379 -13.04 -20.16 12.70
N ALA A 380 -12.30 -19.31 13.42
CA ALA A 380 -11.45 -19.72 14.53
C ALA A 380 -12.24 -20.39 15.66
N LYS A 381 -13.44 -19.86 15.98
CA LYS A 381 -14.30 -20.43 17.03
C LYS A 381 -14.74 -21.85 16.69
N ALA A 382 -15.15 -22.10 15.45
CA ALA A 382 -15.58 -23.42 15.00
C ALA A 382 -14.41 -24.42 14.96
N ALA A 383 -13.21 -23.94 14.64
CA ALA A 383 -11.99 -24.76 14.58
C ALA A 383 -11.28 -24.96 15.94
N GLY A 384 -11.81 -24.40 17.04
CA GLY A 384 -11.17 -24.47 18.35
C GLY A 384 -9.81 -23.77 18.40
N VAL A 385 -9.65 -22.71 17.62
CA VAL A 385 -8.42 -21.92 17.49
C VAL A 385 -8.54 -20.67 18.35
N ALA A 386 -7.57 -20.45 19.24
CA ALA A 386 -7.46 -19.21 19.99
C ALA A 386 -6.92 -18.08 19.10
N THR A 387 -7.25 -16.83 19.43
CA THR A 387 -6.71 -15.65 18.74
C THR A 387 -5.18 -15.63 18.82
N PRO A 388 -4.46 -15.68 17.67
CA PRO A 388 -3.01 -15.72 17.67
C PRO A 388 -2.41 -14.46 18.25
N LYS A 389 -1.32 -14.62 19.02
CA LYS A 389 -0.62 -13.48 19.64
C LYS A 389 -0.11 -12.46 18.62
N LEU A 390 0.23 -12.91 17.41
CA LEU A 390 0.72 -12.06 16.34
C LEU A 390 -0.23 -10.91 16.00
N LEU A 391 -1.54 -11.16 16.02
CA LEU A 391 -2.57 -10.14 15.69
C LEU A 391 -2.59 -8.96 16.67
N ASN A 392 -2.07 -9.14 17.88
CA ASN A 392 -1.97 -8.10 18.90
C ASN A 392 -0.52 -7.65 19.15
N TYR A 393 0.41 -8.03 18.28
CA TYR A 393 1.81 -7.67 18.42
C TYR A 393 2.04 -6.20 18.08
N GLU A 394 2.82 -5.49 18.88
CA GLU A 394 3.28 -4.13 18.57
C GLU A 394 4.77 -4.17 18.29
N GLY A 395 5.12 -4.02 17.00
CA GLY A 395 6.50 -4.00 16.54
C GLY A 395 7.10 -2.60 16.54
N LEU A 396 8.33 -2.48 16.03
CA LEU A 396 9.01 -1.18 15.92
C LEU A 396 8.38 -0.28 14.86
N TRP A 397 7.95 -0.86 13.74
CA TRP A 397 7.45 -0.13 12.56
C TRP A 397 6.16 -0.69 11.98
N GLY A 398 5.48 -1.60 12.71
CA GLY A 398 4.24 -2.19 12.27
C GLY A 398 3.39 -2.68 13.44
N SER A 399 2.11 -2.84 13.16
CA SER A 399 1.06 -3.36 14.03
C SER A 399 0.80 -4.84 13.74
N GLY A 400 0.17 -5.54 14.69
CA GLY A 400 -0.05 -6.98 14.59
C GLY A 400 -0.81 -7.40 13.33
N GLU A 401 -1.70 -6.54 12.83
CA GLU A 401 -2.42 -6.72 11.57
C GLU A 401 -1.47 -6.73 10.37
N GLU A 402 -0.53 -5.78 10.31
CA GLU A 402 0.48 -5.69 9.24
C GLU A 402 1.46 -6.88 9.28
N TYR A 403 1.89 -7.29 10.48
CA TYR A 403 2.68 -8.51 10.65
C TYR A 403 1.92 -9.75 10.16
N ALA A 404 0.65 -9.90 10.54
CA ALA A 404 -0.18 -11.03 10.15
C ALA A 404 -0.47 -11.06 8.65
N TYR A 405 -0.69 -9.89 8.04
CA TYR A 405 -0.89 -9.71 6.61
C TYR A 405 0.36 -10.17 5.82
N GLU A 406 1.55 -9.70 6.19
CA GLU A 406 2.78 -10.12 5.50
C GLU A 406 3.14 -11.59 5.75
N VAL A 407 2.89 -12.13 6.94
CA VAL A 407 3.08 -13.58 7.18
C VAL A 407 2.21 -14.41 6.23
N LEU A 408 0.94 -14.01 6.03
CA LEU A 408 0.06 -14.68 5.07
C LEU A 408 0.56 -14.51 3.64
N ASN A 409 1.02 -13.31 3.25
CA ASN A 409 1.50 -13.06 1.89
C ASN A 409 2.78 -13.81 1.54
N PHE A 410 3.68 -14.01 2.51
CA PHE A 410 4.88 -14.81 2.32
C PHE A 410 4.64 -16.32 2.38
N ALA A 411 3.46 -16.78 2.79
CA ALA A 411 3.08 -18.20 2.80
C ALA A 411 2.80 -18.71 1.37
N ASN A 412 3.80 -18.70 0.50
CA ASN A 412 3.68 -19.12 -0.91
C ASN A 412 4.39 -20.46 -1.22
N GLY A 413 4.76 -21.22 -0.17
CA GLY A 413 5.49 -22.49 -0.27
C GLY A 413 7.00 -22.35 -0.52
N LYS A 414 7.51 -21.17 -0.91
CA LYS A 414 8.94 -20.97 -1.22
C LYS A 414 9.80 -20.80 0.04
N ARG A 415 9.23 -20.30 1.14
CA ARG A 415 9.92 -20.06 2.42
C ARG A 415 9.37 -21.03 3.49
N ASN A 416 10.25 -21.46 4.39
CA ASN A 416 9.83 -22.10 5.63
C ASN A 416 9.43 -21.04 6.67
N ALA A 417 8.85 -21.45 7.79
CA ALA A 417 8.38 -20.54 8.84
C ALA A 417 9.49 -19.60 9.35
N GLN A 418 10.72 -20.09 9.53
CA GLN A 418 11.87 -19.23 9.88
C GLN A 418 12.12 -18.16 8.81
N GLY A 419 12.12 -18.55 7.54
CA GLY A 419 12.32 -17.63 6.43
C GLY A 419 11.22 -16.59 6.32
N ILE A 420 9.96 -16.95 6.59
CA ILE A 420 8.83 -16.00 6.65
C ILE A 420 9.05 -15.01 7.79
N ARG A 421 9.34 -15.50 9.00
CA ARG A 421 9.65 -14.66 10.16
C ARG A 421 10.79 -13.69 9.89
N ASP A 422 11.85 -14.13 9.21
CA ASP A 422 13.03 -13.31 8.92
C ASP A 422 12.72 -12.15 7.98
N VAL A 423 11.90 -12.38 6.94
CA VAL A 423 11.52 -11.31 6.00
C VAL A 423 10.53 -10.34 6.61
N VAL A 424 9.54 -10.83 7.37
CA VAL A 424 8.60 -9.97 8.11
C VAL A 424 9.35 -9.15 9.16
N SER A 425 10.34 -9.76 9.82
CA SER A 425 11.22 -9.05 10.74
C SER A 425 12.00 -7.92 10.06
N ALA A 426 12.39 -8.10 8.79
CA ALA A 426 13.13 -7.10 8.03
C ALA A 426 12.26 -5.89 7.65
N GLU A 427 10.97 -6.10 7.40
CA GLU A 427 10.04 -5.02 7.06
C GLU A 427 9.66 -4.17 8.29
N TYR A 428 9.16 -4.83 9.34
CA TYR A 428 8.47 -4.16 10.46
C TYR A 428 9.26 -4.14 11.78
N GLY A 429 10.40 -4.83 11.82
CA GLY A 429 11.22 -5.01 13.02
C GLY A 429 11.10 -6.42 13.61
N PRO A 430 11.96 -6.78 14.58
CA PRO A 430 12.03 -8.15 15.09
C PRO A 430 10.68 -8.68 15.58
N VAL A 431 10.32 -9.91 15.17
CA VAL A 431 9.14 -10.64 15.67
C VAL A 431 9.51 -12.05 16.15
N PRO A 432 8.91 -12.54 17.27
CA PRO A 432 9.18 -13.88 17.74
C PRO A 432 8.69 -14.96 16.76
N LEU A 433 9.50 -16.00 16.57
CA LEU A 433 9.22 -17.07 15.61
C LEU A 433 8.01 -17.91 16.03
N GLU A 434 7.85 -18.12 17.33
CA GLU A 434 6.72 -18.82 17.91
C GLU A 434 5.39 -18.17 17.54
N MET A 435 5.33 -16.83 17.45
CA MET A 435 4.10 -16.11 17.07
C MET A 435 3.78 -16.30 15.58
N VAL A 436 4.82 -16.32 14.72
CA VAL A 436 4.66 -16.58 13.28
C VAL A 436 4.18 -18.02 13.04
N VAL A 437 4.79 -19.00 13.72
CA VAL A 437 4.38 -20.41 13.63
C VAL A 437 2.97 -20.62 14.18
N GLU A 438 2.65 -20.04 15.34
CA GLU A 438 1.32 -20.07 15.95
C GLU A 438 0.25 -19.56 14.98
N TYR A 439 0.51 -18.42 14.33
CA TYR A 439 -0.39 -17.85 13.34
C TYR A 439 -0.54 -18.73 12.09
N LEU A 440 0.55 -19.23 11.51
CA LEU A 440 0.50 -20.12 10.33
C LEU A 440 -0.26 -21.42 10.62
N ARG A 441 -0.11 -21.99 11.81
CA ARG A 441 -0.88 -23.17 12.26
C ARG A 441 -2.35 -22.85 12.47
N ALA A 442 -2.66 -21.68 13.01
CA ALA A 442 -4.04 -21.21 13.14
C ALA A 442 -4.70 -21.09 11.74
N LEU A 443 -4.00 -20.46 10.78
CA LEU A 443 -4.42 -20.35 9.39
C LEU A 443 -4.64 -21.71 8.72
N GLU A 444 -3.78 -22.69 9.00
CA GLU A 444 -3.92 -24.06 8.49
C GLU A 444 -5.21 -24.72 9.00
N LYS A 445 -5.50 -24.58 10.30
CA LYS A 445 -6.70 -25.15 10.94
C LYS A 445 -8.00 -24.55 10.43
N ILE A 446 -8.02 -23.25 10.12
CA ILE A 446 -9.18 -22.58 9.51
C ILE A 446 -9.19 -22.70 7.98
N GLY A 447 -8.24 -23.43 7.39
CA GLY A 447 -8.24 -23.80 5.99
C GLY A 447 -7.71 -22.76 5.02
N VAL A 448 -7.07 -21.67 5.48
CA VAL A 448 -6.52 -20.58 4.65
C VAL A 448 -5.18 -20.97 4.01
N VAL A 449 -4.33 -21.68 4.75
CA VAL A 449 -3.06 -22.21 4.24
C VAL A 449 -3.03 -23.73 4.37
N GLU A 450 -2.06 -24.36 3.74
CA GLU A 450 -1.71 -25.77 3.90
C GLU A 450 -0.21 -25.93 4.10
N GLN A 451 0.19 -26.89 4.93
CA GLN A 451 1.59 -27.28 5.01
C GLN A 451 2.01 -28.03 3.73
N VAL A 452 3.11 -27.61 3.13
CA VAL A 452 3.70 -28.23 1.93
C VAL A 452 5.07 -28.84 2.25
N LYS A 453 5.46 -29.84 1.47
CA LYS A 453 6.74 -30.55 1.61
C LYS A 453 7.92 -29.73 1.10
#